data_AF-A0A1G8BH87-F1
#
_entry.id   AF-A0A1G8BH87-F1
#
_cell.length_a   1.000
_cell.length_b   1.000
_cell.length_c   1.000
_cell.angle_alpha   90.00
_cell.angle_beta   90.00
_cell.angle_gamma   90.00
#
_symmetry.space_group_name_H-M   'P 1'
#
loop_
_entity.id
_entity.type
_entity.pdbx_description
1 polymer ?
#
loop_
_entity_poly.entity_id
_entity_poly.type
_entity_poly.pdbx_seq_one_letter_code
_entity_poly.pdbx_strand_id
1 'polypeptide(L)'
;MSTPHRHLPPLQVRERSACMCVHGAVCSSFAPGHALHLIQTRLAAATPSDWVDAIVESADPRTGTVVVRSVLGDVRQELWSGAGAAEDLAAGTPVAVHARYHVLAVGARRFNVLAD
;
A
#
# COMPACT_ATOMS: atom_id res chain seq x y z
N MET A 1 21.66 16.10 39.11
CA MET A 1 22.04 16.97 37.98
C MET A 1 21.68 16.25 36.69
N SER A 2 20.64 16.69 35.99
CA SER A 2 20.24 16.10 34.70
C SER A 2 21.00 16.77 33.56
N THR A 3 21.60 15.97 32.69
CA THR A 3 22.26 16.41 31.46
C THR A 3 21.24 16.97 30.46
N PRO A 4 21.55 18.07 29.75
CA PRO A 4 20.65 18.61 28.74
C PRO A 4 20.66 17.73 27.49
N HIS A 5 19.51 17.18 27.11
CA HIS A 5 19.34 16.51 25.82
C HIS A 5 19.39 17.54 24.69
N ARG A 6 20.41 17.44 23.82
CA ARG A 6 20.40 18.18 22.55
C ARG A 6 19.29 17.60 21.67
N HIS A 7 18.22 18.37 21.47
CA HIS A 7 17.29 18.13 20.37
C HIS A 7 18.01 18.43 19.06
N LEU A 8 18.52 17.40 18.41
CA LEU A 8 18.89 17.47 17.00
C LEU A 8 17.58 17.46 16.20
N PRO A 9 17.26 18.51 15.43
CA PRO A 9 16.10 18.47 14.53
C PRO A 9 16.29 17.32 13.54
N PRO A 10 15.24 16.56 13.18
CA PRO A 10 15.37 15.49 12.22
C PRO A 10 15.91 16.06 10.91
N LEU A 11 17.02 15.47 10.42
CA LEU A 11 17.53 15.78 9.10
C LEU A 11 16.40 15.52 8.10
N GLN A 12 16.00 16.55 7.35
CA GLN A 12 15.10 16.37 6.23
C GLN A 12 15.86 15.58 5.16
N VAL A 13 15.61 14.27 5.10
CA VAL A 13 16.11 13.42 4.02
C VAL A 13 15.47 13.92 2.73
N ARG A 14 16.24 14.72 1.98
CA ARG A 14 15.99 15.01 0.56
C ARG A 14 16.75 13.98 -0.25
N GLU A 15 16.34 12.73 -0.15
CA GLU A 15 16.94 11.71 -1.00
C GLU A 15 15.82 10.87 -1.59
N ARG A 16 15.70 10.92 -2.92
CA ARG A 16 15.14 9.84 -3.73
C ARG A 16 16.05 8.61 -3.60
N SER A 17 16.25 8.13 -2.37
CA SER A 17 16.74 6.78 -2.16
C SER A 17 15.60 5.90 -2.64
N ALA A 18 15.81 5.25 -3.80
CA ALA A 18 14.97 4.17 -4.26
C ALA A 18 14.69 3.29 -3.05
N CYS A 19 13.45 3.36 -2.56
CA CYS A 19 13.10 2.73 -1.32
C CYS A 19 13.42 1.24 -1.46
N MET A 20 13.99 0.59 -0.45
CA MET A 20 14.32 -0.85 -0.50
C MET A 20 13.09 -1.71 -0.91
N CYS A 21 11.88 -1.17 -0.70
CA CYS A 21 10.60 -1.69 -1.17
C CYS A 21 10.41 -1.76 -2.69
N VAL A 22 11.08 -0.92 -3.49
CA VAL A 22 11.10 -1.05 -4.97
C VAL A 22 11.70 -2.40 -5.40
N HIS A 23 12.52 -3.01 -4.55
CA HIS A 23 13.11 -4.32 -4.75
C HIS A 23 12.46 -5.42 -3.88
N GLY A 24 11.30 -5.15 -3.27
CA GLY A 24 10.58 -6.12 -2.42
C GLY A 24 11.21 -6.38 -1.04
N ALA A 25 12.09 -5.50 -0.54
CA ALA A 25 12.71 -5.63 0.78
C ALA A 25 11.96 -4.83 1.87
N VAL A 26 12.28 -5.11 3.15
CA VAL A 26 11.64 -4.49 4.33
C VAL A 26 11.78 -2.96 4.36
N CYS A 27 10.66 -2.25 4.17
CA CYS A 27 10.55 -0.82 4.46
C CYS A 27 10.40 -0.56 5.96
N SER A 28 11.06 0.49 6.44
CA SER A 28 10.70 1.17 7.70
C SER A 28 9.62 2.26 7.53
N SER A 29 9.25 2.59 6.29
CA SER A 29 8.18 3.57 5.99
C SER A 29 6.80 2.92 5.99
N PHE A 30 5.82 3.67 6.49
CA PHE A 30 4.38 3.34 6.43
C PHE A 30 3.58 4.32 5.55
N ALA A 31 4.27 5.16 4.75
CA ALA A 31 3.59 5.97 3.75
C ALA A 31 2.81 5.07 2.75
N PRO A 32 1.77 5.58 2.06
CA PRO A 32 1.01 4.80 1.09
C PRO A 32 1.91 4.00 0.13
N GLY A 33 1.59 2.72 -0.06
CA GLY A 33 2.36 1.80 -0.91
C GLY A 33 3.53 1.07 -0.25
N HIS A 34 3.92 1.42 0.98
CA HIS A 34 5.04 0.76 1.69
C HIS A 34 4.57 -0.35 2.65
N ALA A 35 5.16 -0.47 3.85
CA ALA A 35 4.71 -1.44 4.84
C ALA A 35 3.29 -1.07 5.32
N LEU A 36 2.48 -2.09 5.63
CA LEU A 36 1.15 -1.88 6.19
C LEU A 36 1.23 -1.74 7.71
N HIS A 37 0.80 -0.59 8.24
CA HIS A 37 0.82 -0.35 9.68
C HIS A 37 -0.33 -1.07 10.40
N LEU A 38 -0.10 -1.59 11.61
CA LEU A 38 -1.13 -2.33 12.37
C LEU A 38 -2.41 -1.52 12.63
N ILE A 39 -2.26 -0.22 12.91
CA ILE A 39 -3.43 0.67 13.11
C ILE A 39 -4.18 0.88 11.79
N GLN A 40 -3.49 0.99 10.65
CA GLN A 40 -4.11 1.14 9.34
C GLN A 40 -4.98 -0.07 9.00
N THR A 41 -4.49 -1.29 9.26
CA THR A 41 -5.27 -2.53 9.12
C THR A 41 -6.52 -2.53 9.99
N ARG A 42 -6.40 -2.11 11.25
CA ARG A 42 -7.54 -2.05 12.19
C ARG A 42 -8.59 -1.03 11.76
N LEU A 43 -8.15 0.13 11.27
CA LEU A 43 -9.05 1.17 10.78
C LEU A 43 -9.83 0.69 9.55
N ALA A 44 -9.16 0.12 8.54
CA ALA A 44 -9.83 -0.41 7.35
C ALA A 44 -10.80 -1.56 7.67
N ALA A 45 -10.49 -2.39 8.68
CA ALA A 45 -11.40 -3.44 9.14
C ALA A 45 -12.63 -2.87 9.89
N ALA A 46 -12.48 -1.73 10.57
CA ALA A 46 -13.55 -1.07 11.32
C ALA A 46 -14.49 -0.23 10.44
N THR A 47 -14.15 0.01 9.17
CA THR A 47 -14.97 0.76 8.19
C THR A 47 -15.34 -0.12 6.99
N PRO A 48 -16.14 -1.19 7.19
CA PRO A 48 -16.43 -2.17 6.14
C PRO A 48 -17.21 -1.59 4.95
N SER A 49 -17.96 -0.50 5.13
CA SER A 49 -18.72 0.17 4.06
C SER A 49 -17.86 0.91 3.04
N ASP A 50 -16.60 1.20 3.38
CA ASP A 50 -15.71 2.04 2.57
C ASP A 50 -14.86 1.20 1.60
N TRP A 51 -15.04 -0.13 1.60
CA TRP A 51 -14.39 -1.03 0.65
C TRP A 51 -15.11 -0.98 -0.70
N VAL A 52 -14.31 -0.94 -1.77
CA VAL A 52 -14.77 -1.02 -3.14
C VAL A 52 -14.24 -2.32 -3.74
N ASP A 53 -15.15 -3.21 -4.14
CA ASP A 53 -14.79 -4.43 -4.85
C ASP A 53 -14.29 -4.09 -6.26
N ALA A 54 -13.22 -4.79 -6.68
CA ALA A 54 -12.59 -4.59 -7.97
C ALA A 54 -12.05 -5.92 -8.53
N ILE A 55 -11.81 -5.94 -9.83
CA ILE A 55 -11.19 -7.05 -10.55
C ILE A 55 -9.82 -6.59 -11.04
N VAL A 56 -8.80 -7.42 -10.84
CA VAL A 56 -7.45 -7.16 -11.38
C VAL A 56 -7.49 -7.21 -12.92
N GLU A 57 -7.00 -6.17 -13.57
CA GLU A 57 -6.76 -6.17 -15.02
C GLU A 57 -5.36 -6.69 -15.35
N SER A 58 -4.37 -6.27 -14.58
CA SER A 58 -2.96 -6.66 -14.74
C SER A 58 -2.19 -6.45 -13.45
N ALA A 59 -1.13 -7.23 -13.24
CA ALA A 59 -0.17 -7.03 -12.16
C ALA A 59 1.25 -7.21 -12.70
N ASP A 60 2.17 -6.35 -12.26
CA ASP A 60 3.59 -6.44 -12.57
C ASP A 60 4.40 -6.60 -11.26
N PRO A 61 4.86 -7.83 -10.94
CA PRO A 61 5.70 -8.08 -9.78
C PRO A 61 7.02 -7.31 -9.77
N ARG A 62 7.54 -6.93 -10.95
CA ARG A 62 8.83 -6.22 -11.05
C ARG A 62 8.72 -4.77 -10.61
N THR A 63 7.58 -4.14 -10.85
CA THR A 63 7.33 -2.75 -10.45
C THR A 63 6.54 -2.66 -9.14
N GLY A 64 5.80 -3.72 -8.77
CA GLY A 64 4.84 -3.71 -7.67
C GLY A 64 3.49 -3.09 -8.07
N THR A 65 3.26 -2.86 -9.36
CA THR A 65 2.04 -2.24 -9.87
C THR A 65 0.91 -3.26 -10.02
N VAL A 66 -0.30 -2.88 -9.61
CA VAL A 66 -1.53 -3.63 -9.80
C VAL A 66 -2.56 -2.68 -10.40
N VAL A 67 -3.09 -3.03 -11.56
CA VAL A 67 -4.19 -2.31 -12.17
C VAL A 67 -5.47 -3.05 -11.84
N VAL A 68 -6.46 -2.34 -11.31
CA VAL A 68 -7.76 -2.87 -10.96
C VAL A 68 -8.87 -2.05 -11.59
N ARG A 69 -10.02 -2.68 -11.80
CA ARG A 69 -11.25 -2.03 -12.25
C ARG A 69 -12.35 -2.31 -11.25
N SER A 70 -12.99 -1.26 -10.74
CA SER A 70 -14.10 -1.42 -9.78
C SER A 70 -15.25 -2.18 -10.43
N VAL A 71 -15.83 -3.11 -9.67
CA VAL A 71 -17.00 -3.91 -10.11
C VAL A 71 -18.20 -2.99 -10.33
N LEU A 72 -18.36 -2.00 -9.45
CA LEU A 72 -19.37 -0.97 -9.54
C LEU A 72 -18.74 0.33 -10.05
N GLY A 73 -19.33 0.93 -11.08
CA GLY A 73 -18.92 2.23 -11.61
C GLY A 73 -17.80 2.21 -12.64
N ASP A 74 -17.22 1.04 -12.95
CA ASP A 74 -16.25 0.85 -14.04
C ASP A 74 -15.00 1.76 -13.95
N VAL A 75 -14.58 2.08 -12.72
CA VAL A 75 -13.44 2.96 -12.46
C VAL A 75 -12.15 2.14 -12.47
N ARG A 76 -11.26 2.46 -13.40
CA ARG A 76 -9.91 1.90 -13.46
C ARG A 76 -8.98 2.64 -12.50
N GLN A 77 -8.22 1.90 -11.70
CA GLN A 77 -7.24 2.45 -10.76
C GLN A 77 -5.90 1.73 -10.93
N GLU A 78 -4.83 2.50 -10.95
CA GLU A 78 -3.47 1.98 -10.88
C GLU A 78 -2.97 2.10 -9.44
N LEU A 79 -2.54 0.96 -8.89
CA LEU A 79 -2.12 0.83 -7.50
C LEU A 79 -0.67 0.38 -7.47
N TRP A 80 0.10 0.92 -6.54
CA TRP A 80 1.48 0.48 -6.30
C TRP A 80 1.64 -0.07 -4.89
N SER A 81 2.31 -1.21 -4.75
CA SER A 81 2.74 -1.75 -3.47
C SER A 81 4.16 -2.30 -3.54
N GLY A 82 5.05 -1.75 -2.71
CA GLY A 82 6.39 -2.29 -2.50
C GLY A 82 6.43 -3.46 -1.50
N ALA A 83 5.28 -3.92 -1.00
CA ALA A 83 5.15 -5.04 -0.07
C ALA A 83 4.73 -6.35 -0.76
N GLY A 84 4.93 -6.46 -2.08
CA GLY A 84 4.71 -7.70 -2.84
C GLY A 84 3.25 -7.99 -3.19
N ALA A 85 2.38 -6.98 -3.28
CA ALA A 85 0.97 -7.19 -3.62
C ALA A 85 0.77 -7.83 -5.00
N ALA A 86 1.67 -7.53 -5.95
CA ALA A 86 1.59 -7.99 -7.33
C ALA A 86 2.12 -9.43 -7.55
N GLU A 87 2.84 -10.02 -6.59
CA GLU A 87 3.57 -11.28 -6.79
C GLU A 87 2.69 -12.45 -7.23
N ASP A 88 1.47 -12.54 -6.70
CA ASP A 88 0.56 -13.68 -6.91
C ASP A 88 -0.78 -13.26 -7.55
N LEU A 89 -0.87 -12.05 -8.11
CA LEU A 89 -2.11 -11.56 -8.71
C LEU A 89 -2.15 -11.85 -10.21
N ALA A 90 -3.19 -12.56 -10.63
CA ALA A 90 -3.52 -12.75 -12.05
C ALA A 90 -4.68 -11.83 -12.47
N ALA A 91 -4.76 -11.50 -13.76
CA ALA A 91 -5.93 -10.86 -14.33
C ALA A 91 -7.21 -11.67 -14.02
N GLY A 92 -8.30 -10.98 -13.69
CA GLY A 92 -9.55 -11.60 -13.25
C GLY A 92 -9.63 -11.89 -11.75
N THR A 93 -8.54 -11.74 -10.99
CA THR A 93 -8.56 -11.97 -9.54
C THR A 93 -9.46 -10.94 -8.85
N PRO A 94 -10.43 -11.38 -8.03
CA PRO A 94 -11.23 -10.47 -7.20
C PRO A 94 -10.39 -9.89 -6.06
N VAL A 95 -10.49 -8.58 -5.89
CA VAL A 95 -9.83 -7.81 -4.83
C VAL A 95 -10.78 -6.76 -4.29
N ALA A 96 -10.42 -6.14 -3.17
CA ALA A 96 -11.14 -4.98 -2.67
C ALA A 96 -10.16 -3.87 -2.29
N VAL A 97 -10.53 -2.62 -2.55
CA VAL A 97 -9.72 -1.43 -2.29
C VAL A 97 -10.39 -0.58 -1.23
N HIS A 98 -9.65 -0.20 -0.19
CA HIS A 98 -10.08 0.76 0.82
C HIS A 98 -9.34 2.08 0.62
N ALA A 99 -9.88 2.95 -0.26
CA ALA A 99 -9.19 4.16 -0.71
C ALA A 99 -8.73 5.08 0.44
N ARG A 100 -9.60 5.33 1.43
CA ARG A 100 -9.32 6.22 2.57
C ARG A 100 -8.10 5.81 3.40
N TYR A 101 -7.82 4.52 3.46
CA TYR A 101 -6.74 3.96 4.27
C TYR A 101 -5.71 3.23 3.42
N HIS A 102 -5.71 3.42 2.10
CA HIS A 102 -4.67 2.90 1.22
C HIS A 102 -4.46 1.40 1.37
N VAL A 103 -5.53 0.60 1.49
CA VAL A 103 -5.41 -0.85 1.65
C VAL A 103 -5.99 -1.60 0.46
N LEU A 104 -5.21 -2.53 -0.09
CA LEU A 104 -5.67 -3.55 -1.01
C LEU A 104 -5.85 -4.87 -0.26
N ALA A 105 -7.02 -5.48 -0.41
CA ALA A 105 -7.31 -6.82 0.06
C ALA A 105 -7.19 -7.83 -1.10
N VAL A 106 -6.36 -8.86 -0.88
CA VAL A 106 -6.24 -10.03 -1.75
C VAL A 106 -6.58 -11.26 -0.91
N GLY A 107 -7.83 -11.72 -0.99
CA GLY A 107 -8.35 -12.73 -0.06
C GLY A 107 -8.20 -12.27 1.40
N ALA A 108 -7.43 -13.03 2.20
CA ALA A 108 -7.13 -12.69 3.59
C ALA A 108 -5.91 -11.76 3.76
N ARG A 109 -5.08 -11.58 2.71
CA ARG A 109 -3.89 -10.72 2.75
C ARG A 109 -4.28 -9.25 2.60
N ARG A 110 -3.50 -8.37 3.21
CA ARG A 110 -3.69 -6.91 3.15
C ARG A 110 -2.38 -6.25 2.79
N PHE A 111 -2.43 -5.29 1.89
CA PHE A 111 -1.28 -4.54 1.43
C PHE A 111 -1.55 -3.06 1.50
N ASN A 112 -0.55 -2.28 1.89
CA ASN A 112 -0.60 -0.84 1.76
C ASN A 112 -0.34 -0.49 0.28
N VAL A 113 -1.17 0.37 -0.30
CA VAL A 113 -1.13 0.74 -1.72
C VAL A 113 -1.16 2.25 -1.91
N LEU A 114 -0.32 2.76 -2.79
CA LEU A 114 -0.46 4.11 -3.33
C LEU A 114 -1.36 4.04 -4.57
N ALA A 115 -2.31 4.96 -4.70
CA ALA A 115 -3.05 5.16 -5.94
C ALA A 115 -2.42 6.33 -6.68
N ASP A 116 -2.14 6.14 -7.97
CA ASP A 116 -1.69 7.19 -8.89
C ASP A 116 -2.87 7.94 -9.53
#